data_AF-A0A944RLY2-F1
#
_entry.id   AF-A0A944RLY2-F1
#
_cell.length_a   1.000
_cell.length_b   1.000
_cell.length_c   1.000
_cell.angle_alpha   90.00
_cell.angle_beta   90.00
_cell.angle_gamma   90.00
#
_symmetry.space_group_name_H-M   'P 1'
#
loop_
_entity.id
_entity.type
_entity.pdbx_description
1 polymer ?
#
loop_
_entity_poly.entity_id
_entity_poly.type
_entity_poly.pdbx_seq_one_letter_code
_entity_poly.pdbx_strand_id
1 'polypeptide(L)'
;MRIFWKAFLGGLVVFATLRPETAQAAGLSDGNTAWILTSTALVLFMTLPGLALFYAGLVQSKNVLSVMMHCFAIACLVSVLWLVAGYSLAFGEGNALVGGLSKAFLAGVGKESLSGDIPETVFFMFQMTFAIITPGLIVGAYPERIKFGAVLLFSGLWLLLVYAPVTHWVWGGGWLADMGVMDFAGGLVVHATAGSSALLLAYMLGTRKGFPTGLRPPHNPGMSMIGAAMLWVGWFGFNAGSALAADTSAGMAMLVTHIAAATGSLVW
;
A
#
# COMPACT_ATOMS: atom_id res chain seq x y z
N MET A 1 42.87 -23.15 -14.63
CA MET A 1 42.63 -24.41 -15.37
C MET A 1 42.74 -25.56 -14.37
N ARG A 2 41.59 -26.18 -14.06
CA ARG A 2 41.36 -27.48 -13.40
C ARG A 2 42.51 -28.15 -12.63
N ILE A 3 42.37 -28.29 -11.32
CA ILE A 3 42.72 -29.55 -10.62
C ILE A 3 41.59 -29.89 -9.65
N PHE A 4 40.85 -30.92 -10.03
CA PHE A 4 39.92 -31.68 -9.20
C PHE A 4 40.70 -32.86 -8.59
N TRP A 5 40.68 -33.00 -7.27
CA TRP A 5 40.80 -34.27 -6.54
C TRP A 5 40.23 -33.99 -5.13
N LYS A 6 39.01 -34.43 -4.80
CA LYS A 6 38.72 -35.71 -4.11
C LYS A 6 39.60 -35.86 -2.85
N ALA A 7 39.11 -36.06 -1.62
CA ALA A 7 37.90 -36.71 -1.13
C ALA A 7 37.85 -36.48 0.40
N PHE A 8 36.66 -36.23 0.97
CA PHE A 8 36.01 -37.05 2.01
C PHE A 8 36.87 -37.50 3.20
N LEU A 9 36.56 -37.01 4.41
CA LEU A 9 36.06 -37.80 5.57
C LEU A 9 36.22 -37.05 6.91
N GLY A 10 35.17 -37.16 7.74
CA GLY A 10 35.15 -36.77 9.16
C GLY A 10 34.46 -35.42 9.38
N GLY A 11 33.22 -35.33 9.86
CA GLY A 11 32.50 -36.19 10.80
C GLY A 11 32.08 -35.30 11.96
N LEU A 12 30.80 -34.92 11.99
CA LEU A 12 29.98 -34.61 13.18
C LEU A 12 28.72 -33.87 12.72
N VAL A 13 27.68 -34.66 12.45
CA VAL A 13 26.30 -34.18 12.44
C VAL A 13 25.94 -33.85 13.88
N VAL A 14 26.04 -32.57 14.25
CA VAL A 14 25.41 -32.08 15.47
C VAL A 14 23.93 -31.92 15.15
N PHE A 15 23.12 -32.90 15.57
CA PHE A 15 21.68 -32.70 15.73
C PHE A 15 21.49 -31.64 16.82
N ALA A 16 21.46 -30.37 16.42
CA ALA A 16 20.89 -29.33 17.25
C ALA A 16 19.40 -29.64 17.37
N THR A 17 18.99 -30.13 18.54
CA THR A 17 17.59 -30.18 18.94
C THR A 17 17.09 -28.74 18.99
N LEU A 18 16.57 -28.24 17.87
CA LEU A 18 15.72 -27.07 17.84
C LEU A 18 14.48 -27.45 18.66
N ARG A 19 14.50 -27.08 19.94
CA ARG A 19 13.27 -27.02 20.72
C ARG A 19 12.35 -26.08 19.94
N PRO A 20 11.07 -26.42 19.71
CA PRO A 20 10.11 -25.40 19.37
C PRO A 20 10.15 -24.41 20.54
N GLU A 21 10.58 -23.17 20.27
CA GLU A 21 10.26 -22.08 21.19
C GLU A 21 8.75 -22.15 21.37
N THR A 22 8.35 -22.44 22.59
CA THR A 22 6.96 -22.36 23.01
C THR A 22 6.51 -20.95 22.68
N ALA A 23 5.71 -20.81 21.62
CA ALA A 23 5.04 -19.56 21.28
C ALA A 23 4.29 -19.11 22.53
N GLN A 24 4.88 -18.15 23.25
CA GLN A 24 4.22 -17.44 24.31
C GLN A 24 2.92 -16.93 23.70
N ALA A 25 1.77 -17.29 24.29
CA ALA A 25 0.48 -16.78 23.85
C ALA A 25 0.59 -15.27 23.69
N ALA A 26 0.51 -14.79 22.44
CA ALA A 26 0.92 -13.45 22.09
C ALA A 26 -0.06 -12.46 22.71
N GLY A 27 0.28 -11.98 23.90
CA GLY A 27 -0.34 -10.79 24.46
C GLY A 27 -0.02 -9.59 23.58
N LEU A 28 -0.79 -8.53 23.76
CA LEU A 28 -0.57 -7.26 23.08
C LEU A 28 0.89 -6.80 23.24
N SER A 29 1.52 -6.44 22.12
CA SER A 29 2.87 -5.88 22.06
C SER A 29 2.78 -4.36 21.95
N ASP A 30 3.14 -3.66 23.02
CA ASP A 30 3.15 -2.19 23.05
C ASP A 30 4.12 -1.62 21.99
N GLY A 31 5.26 -2.29 21.78
CA GLY A 31 6.27 -1.88 20.80
C GLY A 31 5.78 -1.98 19.37
N ASN A 32 5.16 -3.12 19.01
CA ASN A 32 4.58 -3.32 17.67
C ASN A 32 3.41 -2.37 17.46
N THR A 33 2.56 -2.19 18.48
CA THR A 33 1.43 -1.26 18.43
C THR A 33 1.89 0.18 18.19
N ALA A 34 2.91 0.65 18.91
CA ALA A 34 3.47 2.00 18.73
C ALA A 34 4.09 2.19 17.33
N TRP A 35 4.78 1.16 16.82
CA TRP A 35 5.35 1.19 15.49
C TRP A 35 4.27 1.28 14.40
N ILE A 36 3.17 0.52 14.52
CA ILE A 36 2.10 0.53 13.51
C ILE A 36 1.24 1.79 13.60
N LEU A 37 1.02 2.37 14.78
CA LEU A 37 0.42 3.71 14.90
C LEU A 37 1.26 4.77 14.17
N THR A 38 2.58 4.74 14.37
CA THR A 38 3.51 5.66 13.70
C THR A 38 3.53 5.43 12.19
N SER A 39 3.62 4.17 11.76
CA SER A 39 3.61 3.78 10.35
C SER A 39 2.32 4.20 9.67
N THR A 40 1.16 4.04 10.33
CA THR A 40 -0.13 4.51 9.82
C THR A 40 -0.11 6.02 9.55
N ALA A 41 0.42 6.83 10.48
CA ALA A 41 0.53 8.28 10.27
C ALA A 41 1.46 8.63 9.09
N LEU A 42 2.58 7.93 8.95
CA LEU A 42 3.51 8.08 7.83
C LEU A 42 2.88 7.71 6.48
N VAL A 43 2.11 6.63 6.41
CA VAL A 43 1.42 6.23 5.17
C VAL A 43 0.29 7.19 4.84
N LEU A 44 -0.48 7.67 5.83
CA LEU A 44 -1.48 8.70 5.58
C LEU A 44 -0.84 9.99 5.05
N PHE A 45 0.33 10.36 5.59
CA PHE A 45 1.12 11.51 5.14
C PHE A 45 1.56 11.40 3.67
N MET A 46 1.76 10.18 3.17
CA MET A 46 1.99 9.95 1.74
C MET A 46 0.84 10.44 0.89
N THR A 47 -0.41 10.34 1.33
CA THR A 47 -1.56 10.86 0.57
C THR A 47 -1.83 12.33 0.89
N LEU A 48 -1.84 12.67 2.19
CA LEU A 48 -2.23 13.96 2.73
C LEU A 48 -1.04 14.58 3.50
N PRO A 49 -0.18 15.40 2.86
CA PRO A 49 -0.35 15.99 1.53
C PRO A 49 0.58 15.44 0.44
N GLY A 50 1.39 14.39 0.67
CA GLY A 50 2.46 13.99 -0.26
C GLY A 50 2.03 13.84 -1.72
N LEU A 51 1.08 12.95 -1.98
CA LEU A 51 0.56 12.64 -3.31
C LEU A 51 -0.22 13.81 -3.90
N ALA A 52 -0.98 14.52 -3.05
CA ALA A 52 -1.72 15.70 -3.45
C ALA A 52 -0.77 16.78 -3.99
N LEU A 53 0.35 17.06 -3.31
CA LEU A 53 1.37 18.00 -3.76
C LEU A 53 2.12 17.50 -4.98
N PHE A 54 2.45 16.19 -5.01
CA PHE A 54 3.13 15.57 -6.13
C PHE A 54 2.35 15.79 -7.43
N TYR A 55 1.07 15.42 -7.46
CA TYR A 55 0.25 15.62 -8.66
C TYR A 55 -0.12 17.09 -8.90
N ALA A 56 -0.34 17.89 -7.86
CA ALA A 56 -0.63 19.31 -8.02
C ALA A 56 0.50 20.01 -8.80
N GLY A 57 1.77 19.74 -8.44
CA GLY A 57 2.92 20.33 -9.13
C GLY A 57 3.03 19.95 -10.61
N LEU A 58 2.55 18.75 -10.98
CA LEU A 58 2.57 18.20 -12.35
C LEU A 58 1.46 18.72 -13.28
N VAL A 59 0.41 19.35 -12.73
CA VAL A 59 -0.69 19.91 -13.53
C VAL A 59 -0.55 21.40 -13.77
N GLN A 60 -1.44 21.97 -14.59
CA GLN A 60 -1.53 23.42 -14.76
C GLN A 60 -2.06 24.08 -13.49
N SER A 61 -1.63 25.31 -13.20
CA SER A 61 -1.99 26.06 -11.99
C SER A 61 -3.51 26.14 -11.75
N LYS A 62 -4.30 26.32 -12.81
CA LYS A 62 -5.77 26.36 -12.75
C LYS A 62 -6.42 25.05 -12.25
N ASN A 63 -5.69 23.93 -12.28
CA ASN A 63 -6.19 22.60 -11.92
C ASN A 63 -5.64 22.08 -10.60
N VAL A 64 -4.73 22.83 -9.94
CA VAL A 64 -4.11 22.46 -8.66
C VAL A 64 -5.16 22.11 -7.61
N LEU A 65 -6.12 23.00 -7.40
CA LEU A 65 -7.18 22.79 -6.41
C LEU A 65 -8.00 21.53 -6.73
N SER A 66 -8.31 21.27 -8.00
CA SER A 66 -9.07 20.09 -8.39
C SER A 66 -8.33 18.79 -8.04
N VAL A 67 -7.02 18.72 -8.28
CA VAL A 67 -6.22 17.53 -8.00
C VAL A 67 -6.06 17.30 -6.49
N MET A 68 -5.80 18.37 -5.74
CA MET A 68 -5.75 18.29 -4.28
C MET A 68 -7.09 17.82 -3.69
N MET A 69 -8.20 18.34 -4.22
CA MET A 69 -9.54 17.92 -3.82
C MET A 69 -9.86 16.47 -4.19
N HIS A 70 -9.35 15.95 -5.32
CA HIS A 70 -9.48 14.51 -5.63
C HIS A 70 -8.80 13.65 -4.57
N CYS A 71 -7.55 13.96 -4.21
CA CYS A 71 -6.81 13.18 -3.21
C CYS A 71 -7.50 13.23 -1.83
N PHE A 72 -7.94 14.41 -1.40
CA PHE A 72 -8.64 14.59 -0.13
C PHE A 72 -9.99 13.86 -0.11
N ALA A 73 -10.80 14.03 -1.15
CA ALA A 73 -12.12 13.41 -1.20
C ALA A 73 -12.06 11.89 -1.34
N ILE A 74 -11.06 11.36 -2.08
CA ILE A 74 -10.79 9.92 -2.14
C ILE A 74 -10.42 9.39 -0.75
N ALA A 75 -9.55 10.09 0.00
CA ALA A 75 -9.22 9.68 1.36
C ALA A 75 -10.48 9.56 2.23
N CYS A 76 -11.35 10.59 2.25
CA CYS A 76 -12.59 10.54 3.01
C CYS A 76 -13.54 9.41 2.54
N LEU A 77 -13.76 9.30 1.24
CA LEU A 77 -14.65 8.28 0.66
C LEU A 77 -14.17 6.87 1.00
N VAL A 78 -12.89 6.60 0.76
CA VAL A 78 -12.30 5.29 0.99
C VAL A 78 -12.33 4.94 2.47
N SER A 79 -12.01 5.87 3.38
CA SER A 79 -12.11 5.61 4.82
C SER A 79 -13.50 5.15 5.25
N VAL A 80 -14.55 5.79 4.73
CA VAL A 80 -15.95 5.41 5.03
C VAL A 80 -16.28 4.05 4.42
N LEU A 81 -15.96 3.81 3.15
CA LEU A 81 -16.25 2.53 2.49
C LEU A 81 -15.45 1.37 3.08
N TRP A 82 -14.22 1.64 3.56
CA TRP A 82 -13.37 0.68 4.25
C TRP A 82 -14.02 0.21 5.56
N LEU A 83 -14.57 1.14 6.35
CA LEU A 83 -15.38 0.84 7.53
C LEU A 83 -16.64 0.04 7.18
N VAL A 84 -17.40 0.49 6.17
CA VAL A 84 -18.69 -0.12 5.81
C VAL A 84 -18.51 -1.58 5.37
N ALA A 85 -17.58 -1.85 4.46
CA ALA A 85 -17.40 -3.19 3.90
C ALA A 85 -15.98 -3.52 3.46
N GLY A 86 -15.16 -2.55 3.05
CA GLY A 86 -13.86 -2.80 2.42
C GLY A 86 -12.92 -3.65 3.28
N TYR A 87 -12.83 -3.37 4.59
CA TYR A 87 -12.02 -4.16 5.50
C TYR A 87 -12.51 -5.60 5.60
N SER A 88 -13.82 -5.80 5.70
CA SER A 88 -14.41 -7.14 5.80
C SER A 88 -14.19 -7.95 4.52
N LEU A 89 -14.33 -7.33 3.34
CA LEU A 89 -14.08 -7.99 2.07
C LEU A 89 -12.60 -8.34 1.87
N ALA A 90 -11.69 -7.57 2.45
CA ALA A 90 -10.25 -7.79 2.36
C ALA A 90 -9.74 -8.84 3.38
N PHE A 91 -10.16 -8.75 4.65
CA PHE A 91 -9.57 -9.50 5.77
C PHE A 91 -10.59 -10.32 6.58
N GLY A 92 -11.87 -10.28 6.25
CA GLY A 92 -12.89 -11.13 6.85
C GLY A 92 -12.86 -12.55 6.26
N GLU A 93 -13.39 -13.51 7.03
CA GLU A 93 -13.56 -14.89 6.54
C GLU A 93 -14.49 -14.92 5.32
N GLY A 94 -14.06 -15.61 4.27
CA GLY A 94 -14.80 -15.72 3.02
C GLY A 94 -14.40 -16.96 2.23
N ASN A 95 -14.14 -16.78 0.94
CA ASN A 95 -13.63 -17.82 0.04
C ASN A 95 -12.32 -17.37 -0.59
N ALA A 96 -11.70 -18.23 -1.39
CA ALA A 96 -10.39 -17.96 -2.00
C ALA A 96 -10.31 -16.64 -2.80
N LEU A 97 -11.43 -16.08 -3.28
CA LEU A 97 -11.48 -14.87 -4.10
C LEU A 97 -11.89 -13.60 -3.35
N VAL A 98 -12.62 -13.70 -2.24
CA VAL A 98 -13.09 -12.52 -1.51
C VAL A 98 -13.50 -12.89 -0.08
N GLY A 99 -13.24 -11.99 0.85
CA GLY A 99 -13.74 -12.06 2.21
C GLY A 99 -15.27 -11.92 2.29
N GLY A 100 -15.82 -12.21 3.47
CA GLY A 100 -17.24 -12.04 3.76
C GLY A 100 -17.60 -10.65 4.26
N LEU A 101 -18.84 -10.50 4.73
CA LEU A 101 -19.35 -9.28 5.38
C LEU A 101 -19.46 -9.42 6.91
N SER A 102 -18.82 -10.43 7.49
CA SER A 102 -18.87 -10.71 8.93
C SER A 102 -18.28 -9.59 9.79
N LYS A 103 -17.36 -8.79 9.25
CA LYS A 103 -16.73 -7.62 9.90
C LYS A 103 -17.21 -6.29 9.31
N ALA A 104 -18.32 -6.26 8.56
CA ALA A 104 -18.90 -5.02 8.07
C ALA A 104 -19.18 -4.06 9.24
N PHE A 105 -18.88 -2.77 9.08
CA PHE A 105 -18.93 -1.78 10.17
C PHE A 105 -18.08 -2.13 11.40
N LEU A 106 -16.99 -2.89 11.21
CA LEU A 106 -16.17 -3.44 12.30
C LEU A 106 -16.98 -4.34 13.27
N ALA A 107 -18.03 -5.00 12.79
CA ALA A 107 -18.79 -5.96 13.60
C ALA A 107 -17.86 -7.02 14.20
N GLY A 108 -17.99 -7.25 15.51
CA GLY A 108 -17.15 -8.20 16.26
C GLY A 108 -15.74 -7.70 16.61
N VAL A 109 -15.35 -6.49 16.18
CA VAL A 109 -14.05 -5.89 16.49
C VAL A 109 -14.21 -4.89 17.64
N GLY A 110 -13.85 -5.32 18.85
CA GLY A 110 -13.86 -4.51 20.06
C GLY A 110 -12.50 -3.88 20.36
N LYS A 111 -12.43 -3.12 21.45
CA LYS A 111 -11.20 -2.47 21.92
C LYS A 111 -10.06 -3.47 22.20
N GLU A 112 -10.42 -4.64 22.73
CA GLU A 112 -9.48 -5.70 23.12
C GLU A 112 -9.26 -6.74 22.01
N SER A 113 -9.88 -6.56 20.82
CA SER A 113 -9.66 -7.46 19.68
C SER A 113 -8.24 -7.28 19.14
N LEU A 114 -7.56 -8.38 18.83
CA LEU A 114 -6.19 -8.41 18.32
C LEU A 114 -6.13 -8.98 16.90
N SER A 115 -5.19 -8.46 16.11
CA SER A 115 -4.73 -9.05 14.85
C SER A 115 -3.25 -9.38 15.01
N GLY A 116 -2.93 -10.64 15.24
CA GLY A 116 -1.60 -11.03 15.73
C GLY A 116 -1.40 -10.51 17.15
N ASP A 117 -0.36 -9.71 17.40
CA ASP A 117 -0.03 -9.13 18.69
C ASP A 117 -0.29 -7.62 18.79
N ILE A 118 -1.00 -7.04 17.81
CA ILE A 118 -1.43 -5.63 17.81
C ILE A 118 -2.96 -5.53 17.88
N PRO A 119 -3.53 -4.41 18.39
CA PRO A 119 -4.96 -4.18 18.32
C PRO A 119 -5.48 -4.27 16.89
N GLU A 120 -6.58 -4.97 16.68
CA GLU A 120 -7.20 -5.11 15.36
C GLU A 120 -7.64 -3.74 14.81
N THR A 121 -8.00 -2.80 15.68
CA THR A 121 -8.29 -1.41 15.28
C THR A 121 -7.08 -0.68 14.73
N VAL A 122 -5.87 -0.99 15.21
CA VAL A 122 -4.60 -0.45 14.70
C VAL A 122 -4.27 -1.08 13.35
N PHE A 123 -4.43 -2.39 13.21
CA PHE A 123 -4.31 -3.08 11.92
C PHE A 123 -5.29 -2.54 10.87
N PHE A 124 -6.56 -2.36 11.25
CA PHE A 124 -7.60 -1.76 10.41
C PHE A 124 -7.20 -0.38 9.89
N MET A 125 -6.70 0.50 10.78
CA MET A 125 -6.25 1.83 10.41
C MET A 125 -5.02 1.80 9.51
N PHE A 126 -4.05 0.94 9.79
CA PHE A 126 -2.88 0.76 8.94
C PHE A 126 -3.28 0.34 7.53
N GLN A 127 -4.08 -0.71 7.38
CA GLN A 127 -4.56 -1.19 6.07
C GLN A 127 -5.45 -0.16 5.35
N MET A 128 -6.23 0.63 6.09
CA MET A 128 -7.02 1.72 5.50
C MET A 128 -6.14 2.71 4.74
N THR A 129 -4.94 3.00 5.23
CA THR A 129 -4.06 3.97 4.55
C THR A 129 -3.55 3.47 3.20
N PHE A 130 -3.36 2.15 3.05
CA PHE A 130 -3.05 1.51 1.76
C PHE A 130 -4.28 1.56 0.85
N ALA A 131 -5.46 1.29 1.39
CA ALA A 131 -6.71 1.42 0.65
C ALA A 131 -6.93 2.84 0.13
N ILE A 132 -6.57 3.87 0.92
CA ILE A 132 -6.69 5.30 0.55
C ILE A 132 -5.73 5.67 -0.59
N ILE A 133 -4.43 5.35 -0.43
CA ILE A 133 -3.41 5.83 -1.37
C ILE A 133 -3.57 5.20 -2.76
N THR A 134 -4.05 3.96 -2.83
CA THR A 134 -4.12 3.18 -4.07
C THR A 134 -4.97 3.82 -5.18
N PRO A 135 -6.26 4.13 -4.98
CA PRO A 135 -7.03 4.90 -5.96
C PRO A 135 -6.51 6.35 -6.11
N GLY A 136 -5.85 6.89 -5.08
CA GLY A 136 -5.12 8.15 -5.16
C GLY A 136 -4.03 8.15 -6.25
N LEU A 137 -3.27 7.06 -6.40
CA LEU A 137 -2.26 6.91 -7.45
C LEU A 137 -2.85 6.94 -8.87
N ILE A 138 -4.14 6.61 -9.01
CA ILE A 138 -4.83 6.65 -10.31
C ILE A 138 -5.14 8.10 -10.71
N VAL A 139 -5.21 9.05 -9.76
CA VAL A 139 -5.54 10.47 -10.00
C VAL A 139 -4.64 11.10 -11.06
N GLY A 140 -3.38 10.70 -11.14
CA GLY A 140 -2.44 11.20 -12.15
C GLY A 140 -2.83 10.89 -13.60
N ALA A 141 -3.69 9.90 -13.85
CA ALA A 141 -4.09 9.47 -15.19
C ALA A 141 -5.12 10.41 -15.84
N TYR A 142 -6.03 10.97 -15.07
CA TYR A 142 -7.19 11.73 -15.56
C TYR A 142 -7.30 13.20 -15.15
N PRO A 143 -6.24 13.92 -14.71
CA PRO A 143 -6.39 15.35 -14.45
C PRO A 143 -6.96 16.06 -15.67
N GLU A 144 -7.79 17.06 -15.43
CA GLU A 144 -8.37 17.95 -16.45
C GLU A 144 -9.37 17.29 -17.42
N ARG A 145 -9.71 16.01 -17.23
CA ARG A 145 -10.50 15.21 -18.20
C ARG A 145 -11.69 14.44 -17.63
N ILE A 146 -11.92 14.50 -16.32
CA ILE A 146 -12.99 13.76 -15.67
C ILE A 146 -13.78 14.66 -14.72
N LYS A 147 -15.07 14.36 -14.56
CA LYS A 147 -15.94 15.03 -13.59
C LYS A 147 -15.63 14.52 -12.18
N PHE A 148 -15.67 15.39 -11.18
CA PHE A 148 -15.44 15.04 -9.78
C PHE A 148 -16.30 13.86 -9.29
N GLY A 149 -17.61 13.86 -9.59
CA GLY A 149 -18.51 12.75 -9.20
C GLY A 149 -18.14 11.42 -9.86
N ALA A 150 -17.57 11.43 -11.07
CA ALA A 150 -17.09 10.22 -11.73
C ALA A 150 -15.82 9.68 -11.07
N VAL A 151 -14.94 10.56 -10.55
CA VAL A 151 -13.79 10.15 -9.74
C VAL A 151 -14.23 9.44 -8.48
N LEU A 152 -15.19 10.00 -7.73
CA LEU A 152 -15.69 9.38 -6.51
C LEU A 152 -16.37 8.04 -6.78
N LEU A 153 -17.25 7.97 -7.79
CA LEU A 153 -17.92 6.73 -8.16
C LEU A 153 -16.91 5.65 -8.59
N PHE A 154 -15.95 6.01 -9.45
CA PHE A 154 -14.90 5.11 -9.88
C PHE A 154 -14.08 4.61 -8.70
N SER A 155 -13.55 5.50 -7.86
CA SER A 155 -12.71 5.11 -6.72
C SER A 155 -13.47 4.25 -5.71
N GLY A 156 -14.75 4.53 -5.45
CA GLY A 156 -15.58 3.73 -4.55
C GLY A 156 -15.87 2.33 -5.07
N LEU A 157 -16.26 2.21 -6.34
CA LEU A 157 -16.47 0.90 -6.97
C LEU A 157 -15.17 0.12 -7.10
N TRP A 158 -14.09 0.80 -7.51
CA TRP A 158 -12.77 0.21 -7.67
C TRP A 158 -12.22 -0.32 -6.34
N LEU A 159 -12.43 0.40 -5.24
CA LEU A 159 -12.07 -0.06 -3.90
C LEU A 159 -12.75 -1.40 -3.57
N LEU A 160 -14.06 -1.51 -3.79
CA LEU A 160 -14.83 -2.70 -3.38
C LEU A 160 -14.71 -3.88 -4.35
N LEU A 161 -14.54 -3.61 -5.64
CA LEU A 161 -14.56 -4.64 -6.69
C LEU A 161 -13.16 -5.05 -7.16
N VAL A 162 -12.14 -4.23 -6.93
CA VAL A 162 -10.76 -4.50 -7.36
C VAL A 162 -9.84 -4.56 -6.16
N TYR A 163 -9.71 -3.46 -5.41
CA TYR A 163 -8.74 -3.39 -4.32
C TYR A 163 -9.01 -4.43 -3.24
N ALA A 164 -10.20 -4.44 -2.63
CA ALA A 164 -10.50 -5.36 -1.53
C ALA A 164 -10.38 -6.85 -1.92
N PRO A 165 -10.90 -7.30 -3.09
CA PRO A 165 -10.65 -8.67 -3.56
C PRO A 165 -9.16 -8.97 -3.79
N VAL A 166 -8.40 -8.09 -4.44
CA VAL A 166 -6.95 -8.32 -4.68
C VAL A 166 -6.18 -8.35 -3.35
N THR A 167 -6.52 -7.48 -2.41
CA THR A 167 -6.00 -7.53 -1.03
C THR A 167 -6.33 -8.88 -0.39
N HIS A 168 -7.55 -9.39 -0.56
CA HIS A 168 -7.91 -10.70 -0.04
C HIS A 168 -7.08 -11.82 -0.67
N TRP A 169 -6.87 -11.79 -1.99
CA TRP A 169 -6.08 -12.80 -2.70
C TRP A 169 -4.67 -12.92 -2.13
N VAL A 170 -4.04 -11.79 -1.79
CA VAL A 170 -2.61 -11.72 -1.46
C VAL A 170 -2.34 -11.65 0.05
N TRP A 171 -3.13 -10.89 0.81
CA TRP A 171 -2.92 -10.64 2.25
C TRP A 171 -4.02 -11.17 3.14
N GLY A 172 -5.23 -11.37 2.60
CA GLY A 172 -6.40 -11.82 3.37
C GLY A 172 -6.57 -13.33 3.49
N GLY A 173 -5.58 -14.12 3.07
CA GLY A 173 -5.64 -15.59 3.07
C GLY A 173 -6.37 -16.19 1.86
N GLY A 174 -6.42 -15.46 0.73
CA GLY A 174 -6.98 -15.96 -0.52
C GLY A 174 -6.00 -16.80 -1.35
N TRP A 175 -6.39 -17.10 -2.58
CA TRP A 175 -5.70 -18.07 -3.43
C TRP A 175 -4.24 -17.75 -3.79
N LEU A 176 -3.85 -16.48 -3.90
CA LEU A 176 -2.46 -16.11 -4.20
C LEU A 176 -1.57 -16.31 -2.97
N ALA A 177 -2.11 -16.04 -1.77
CA ALA A 177 -1.44 -16.34 -0.51
C ALA A 177 -1.19 -17.85 -0.38
N ASP A 178 -2.19 -18.68 -0.71
CA ASP A 178 -2.05 -20.16 -0.71
C ASP A 178 -1.01 -20.67 -1.71
N MET A 179 -0.82 -19.96 -2.83
CA MET A 179 0.23 -20.24 -3.82
C MET A 179 1.62 -19.77 -3.38
N GLY A 180 1.75 -19.08 -2.24
CA GLY A 180 3.01 -18.56 -1.73
C GLY A 180 3.50 -17.31 -2.47
N VAL A 181 2.59 -16.50 -3.04
CA VAL A 181 2.97 -15.22 -3.65
C VAL A 181 3.54 -14.27 -2.60
N MET A 182 4.74 -13.77 -2.86
CA MET A 182 5.41 -12.81 -1.99
C MET A 182 5.14 -11.38 -2.48
N ASP A 183 4.25 -10.68 -1.78
CA ASP A 183 4.05 -9.24 -1.94
C ASP A 183 4.11 -8.57 -0.56
N PHE A 184 5.30 -8.10 -0.19
CA PHE A 184 5.59 -7.64 1.16
C PHE A 184 4.81 -6.38 1.57
N ALA A 185 4.68 -5.41 0.65
CA ALA A 185 4.07 -4.11 0.96
C ALA A 185 3.14 -3.58 -0.15
N GLY A 186 2.85 -4.35 -1.21
CA GLY A 186 1.82 -3.99 -2.17
C GLY A 186 2.34 -3.66 -3.57
N GLY A 187 3.43 -4.30 -3.98
CA GLY A 187 3.86 -4.31 -5.37
C GLY A 187 2.73 -4.74 -6.31
N LEU A 188 1.99 -5.79 -5.93
CA LEU A 188 0.82 -6.25 -6.67
C LEU A 188 -0.43 -5.49 -6.22
N VAL A 189 -0.74 -5.53 -4.92
CA VAL A 189 -2.02 -5.03 -4.37
C VAL A 189 -2.21 -3.54 -4.61
N VAL A 190 -1.15 -2.72 -4.49
CA VAL A 190 -1.21 -1.27 -4.61
C VAL A 190 -0.72 -0.80 -5.98
N HIS A 191 0.55 -1.10 -6.33
CA HIS A 191 1.18 -0.45 -7.47
C HIS A 191 0.75 -1.04 -8.82
N ALA A 192 0.73 -2.37 -8.95
CA ALA A 192 0.35 -3.01 -10.20
C ALA A 192 -1.14 -2.80 -10.54
N THR A 193 -2.03 -2.93 -9.55
CA THR A 193 -3.47 -2.67 -9.72
C THR A 193 -3.75 -1.21 -10.06
N ALA A 194 -3.15 -0.25 -9.35
CA ALA A 194 -3.33 1.17 -9.64
C ALA A 194 -2.73 1.56 -10.99
N GLY A 195 -1.52 1.09 -11.31
CA GLY A 195 -0.83 1.38 -12.57
C GLY A 195 -1.57 0.84 -13.79
N SER A 196 -2.02 -0.41 -13.74
CA SER A 196 -2.82 -1.02 -14.83
C SER A 196 -4.17 -0.31 -15.00
N SER A 197 -4.85 0.04 -13.88
CA SER A 197 -6.10 0.79 -13.91
C SER A 197 -5.92 2.20 -14.48
N ALA A 198 -4.83 2.88 -14.09
CA ALA A 198 -4.46 4.20 -14.62
C ALA A 198 -4.22 4.16 -16.13
N LEU A 199 -3.52 3.13 -16.63
CA LEU A 199 -3.27 2.94 -18.05
C LEU A 199 -4.57 2.70 -18.83
N LEU A 200 -5.43 1.78 -18.36
CA LEU A 200 -6.72 1.51 -18.97
C LEU A 200 -7.61 2.76 -18.98
N LEU A 201 -7.67 3.49 -17.88
CA LEU A 201 -8.46 4.71 -17.77
C LEU A 201 -7.91 5.82 -18.68
N ALA A 202 -6.59 5.97 -18.78
CA ALA A 202 -5.96 6.92 -19.70
C ALA A 202 -6.27 6.58 -21.17
N TYR A 203 -6.29 5.28 -21.52
CA TYR A 203 -6.69 4.80 -22.85
C TYR A 203 -8.16 5.11 -23.13
N MET A 204 -9.08 4.77 -22.21
CA MET A 204 -10.52 5.00 -22.35
C MET A 204 -10.90 6.49 -22.46
N LEU A 205 -10.17 7.37 -21.76
CA LEU A 205 -10.39 8.82 -21.83
C LEU A 205 -9.85 9.48 -23.12
N GLY A 206 -9.01 8.78 -23.87
CA GLY A 206 -8.41 9.29 -25.10
C GLY A 206 -7.34 10.38 -24.88
N THR A 207 -6.79 10.89 -25.98
CA THR A 207 -5.67 11.86 -25.96
C THR A 207 -6.08 13.23 -25.40
N ARG A 208 -5.15 13.91 -24.70
CA ARG A 208 -5.36 15.30 -24.26
C ARG A 208 -5.48 16.23 -25.47
N LYS A 209 -6.32 17.26 -25.36
CA LYS A 209 -6.39 18.34 -26.37
C LYS A 209 -5.00 18.97 -26.54
N GLY A 210 -4.50 19.00 -27.78
CA GLY A 210 -3.18 19.55 -28.10
C GLY A 210 -2.01 18.56 -27.95
N PHE A 211 -2.23 17.30 -27.60
CA PHE A 211 -1.17 16.30 -27.70
C PHE A 211 -0.88 15.93 -29.17
N PRO A 212 0.38 15.78 -29.62
CA PRO A 212 1.62 15.94 -28.84
C PRO A 212 2.22 17.36 -28.89
N THR A 213 1.72 18.26 -29.74
CA THR A 213 2.44 19.49 -30.14
C THR A 213 2.22 20.72 -29.25
N GLY A 214 1.16 20.74 -28.43
CA GLY A 214 0.73 21.86 -27.60
C GLY A 214 0.75 21.56 -26.10
N LEU A 215 1.63 20.66 -25.66
CA LEU A 215 1.80 20.32 -24.25
C LEU A 215 2.32 21.52 -23.48
N ARG A 216 1.63 21.88 -22.39
CA ARG A 216 2.10 22.90 -21.46
C ARG A 216 2.88 22.24 -20.33
N PRO A 217 4.05 22.78 -19.94
CA PRO A 217 4.84 22.21 -18.86
C PRO A 217 4.10 22.29 -17.52
N PRO A 218 4.48 21.44 -16.55
CA PRO A 218 4.05 21.55 -15.16
C PRO A 218 4.20 22.96 -14.62
N HIS A 219 3.23 23.43 -13.82
CA HIS A 219 3.27 24.80 -13.31
C HIS A 219 4.27 24.99 -12.17
N ASN A 220 4.57 23.93 -11.40
CA ASN A 220 5.47 24.00 -10.25
C ASN A 220 6.19 22.66 -9.98
N PRO A 221 7.32 22.39 -10.65
CA PRO A 221 8.13 21.21 -10.39
C PRO A 221 8.63 21.12 -8.94
N GLY A 222 8.89 22.26 -8.27
CA GLY A 222 9.31 22.29 -6.86
C GLY A 222 8.24 21.73 -5.91
N MET A 223 6.97 22.05 -6.16
CA MET A 223 5.85 21.43 -5.43
C MET A 223 5.78 19.92 -5.64
N SER A 224 6.07 19.47 -6.88
CA SER A 224 6.14 18.04 -7.18
C SER A 224 7.26 17.37 -6.38
N MET A 225 8.43 18.00 -6.30
CA MET A 225 9.57 17.52 -5.53
C MET A 225 9.28 17.44 -4.03
N ILE A 226 8.59 18.44 -3.45
CA ILE A 226 8.16 18.41 -2.05
C ILE A 226 7.23 17.20 -1.82
N GLY A 227 6.24 16.99 -2.69
CA GLY A 227 5.36 15.84 -2.63
C GLY A 227 6.11 14.50 -2.73
N ALA A 228 7.07 14.40 -3.65
CA ALA A 228 7.92 13.22 -3.82
C ALA A 228 8.76 12.93 -2.57
N ALA A 229 9.34 13.96 -1.94
CA ALA A 229 10.10 13.80 -0.69
C ALA A 229 9.20 13.33 0.47
N MET A 230 7.97 13.84 0.57
CA MET A 230 6.99 13.38 1.55
C MET A 230 6.56 11.92 1.30
N LEU A 231 6.36 11.54 0.02
CA LEU A 231 6.11 10.16 -0.38
C LEU A 231 7.26 9.25 0.06
N TRP A 232 8.51 9.64 -0.18
CA TRP A 232 9.69 8.87 0.24
C TRP A 232 9.72 8.65 1.75
N VAL A 233 9.60 9.71 2.55
CA VAL A 233 9.60 9.59 4.02
C VAL A 233 8.43 8.73 4.51
N GLY A 234 7.23 8.96 3.97
CA GLY A 234 6.05 8.16 4.32
C GLY A 234 6.19 6.69 3.91
N TRP A 235 6.97 6.40 2.86
CA TRP A 235 7.25 5.05 2.39
C TRP A 235 7.99 4.18 3.42
N PHE A 236 8.66 4.78 4.41
CA PHE A 236 9.19 4.01 5.53
C PHE A 236 8.08 3.36 6.35
N GLY A 237 7.00 4.09 6.65
CA GLY A 237 5.82 3.50 7.29
C GLY A 237 5.13 2.48 6.40
N PHE A 238 5.13 2.70 5.08
CA PHE A 238 4.53 1.79 4.11
C PHE A 238 5.27 0.45 4.07
N ASN A 239 6.57 0.46 3.81
CA ASN A 239 7.35 -0.77 3.68
C ASN A 239 7.68 -1.36 5.05
N ALA A 240 8.35 -0.63 5.95
CA ALA A 240 8.76 -1.20 7.23
C ALA A 240 7.59 -1.46 8.19
N GLY A 241 6.48 -0.72 8.06
CA GLY A 241 5.24 -1.03 8.78
C GLY A 241 4.57 -2.33 8.30
N SER A 242 4.81 -2.75 7.05
CA SER A 242 4.24 -4.01 6.52
C SER A 242 4.83 -5.27 7.15
N ALA A 243 5.91 -5.15 7.94
CA ALA A 243 6.35 -6.23 8.82
C ALA A 243 5.36 -6.51 9.97
N LEU A 244 4.46 -5.56 10.28
CA LEU A 244 3.51 -5.60 11.41
C LEU A 244 4.17 -5.70 12.80
N ALA A 245 5.50 -5.62 12.87
CA ALA A 245 6.30 -5.70 14.07
C ALA A 245 7.49 -4.72 14.03
N ALA A 246 8.01 -4.37 15.19
CA ALA A 246 9.23 -3.59 15.36
C ALA A 246 10.44 -4.54 15.49
N ASP A 247 10.79 -5.22 14.39
CA ASP A 247 11.73 -6.33 14.37
C ASP A 247 12.84 -6.17 13.29
N THR A 248 13.59 -7.25 13.07
CA THR A 248 14.64 -7.30 12.05
C THR A 248 14.09 -7.18 10.63
N SER A 249 12.87 -7.68 10.38
CA SER A 249 12.18 -7.56 9.09
C SER A 249 11.84 -6.10 8.78
N ALA A 250 11.29 -5.36 9.75
CA ALA A 250 11.04 -3.93 9.63
C ALA A 250 12.34 -3.14 9.39
N GLY A 251 13.40 -3.46 10.14
CA GLY A 251 14.72 -2.84 9.97
C GLY A 251 15.28 -3.05 8.57
N MET A 252 15.21 -4.27 8.05
CA MET A 252 15.68 -4.60 6.70
C MET A 252 14.83 -3.92 5.62
N ALA A 253 13.50 -3.94 5.77
CA ALA A 253 12.57 -3.27 4.86
C ALA A 253 12.85 -1.76 4.78
N MET A 254 13.10 -1.10 5.90
CA MET A 254 13.46 0.33 5.93
C MET A 254 14.78 0.60 5.19
N LEU A 255 15.81 -0.21 5.45
CA LEU A 255 17.12 -0.09 4.81
C LEU A 255 16.99 -0.22 3.28
N VAL A 256 16.37 -1.29 2.79
CA VAL A 256 16.24 -1.52 1.34
C VAL A 256 15.34 -0.49 0.67
N THR A 257 14.33 0.05 1.38
CA THR A 257 13.50 1.16 0.90
C THR A 257 14.34 2.40 0.59
N HIS A 258 15.22 2.80 1.51
CA HIS A 258 16.05 3.98 1.32
C HIS A 258 17.07 3.79 0.20
N ILE A 259 17.78 2.66 0.20
CA ILE A 259 18.81 2.38 -0.80
C ILE A 259 18.19 2.25 -2.20
N ALA A 260 17.05 1.57 -2.35
CA ALA A 260 16.38 1.43 -3.63
C ALA A 260 15.91 2.79 -4.19
N ALA A 261 15.31 3.65 -3.36
CA ALA A 261 14.88 4.97 -3.77
C ALA A 261 16.05 5.90 -4.14
N ALA A 262 17.16 5.84 -3.39
CA ALA A 262 18.37 6.60 -3.67
C ALA A 262 19.04 6.15 -4.97
N THR A 263 19.23 4.84 -5.15
CA THR A 263 19.78 4.30 -6.40
C THR A 263 18.87 4.59 -7.59
N GLY A 264 17.57 4.39 -7.47
CA GLY A 264 16.61 4.69 -8.54
C GLY A 264 16.66 6.17 -8.97
N SER A 265 16.80 7.08 -8.01
CA SER A 265 16.91 8.52 -8.27
C SER A 265 18.23 8.94 -8.93
N LEU A 266 19.33 8.23 -8.66
CA LEU A 266 20.64 8.46 -9.31
C LEU A 266 20.72 7.86 -10.71
N VAL A 267 19.97 6.79 -10.97
CA VAL A 267 19.97 6.09 -12.26
C VAL A 267 19.07 6.79 -13.29
N TRP A 268 17.96 7.40 -12.85
CA TRP A 268 17.01 8.11 -13.72
C TRP A 268 17.62 9.37 -14.35
#